data_AF-A0A4U9D305-F1
#
_entry.id   AF-A0A4U9D305-F1
#
_cell.length_a   1.000
_cell.length_b   1.000
_cell.length_c   1.000
_cell.angle_alpha   90.00
_cell.angle_beta   90.00
_cell.angle_gamma   90.00
#
_symmetry.space_group_name_H-M   'P 1'
#
loop_
_entity.id
_entity.type
_entity.pdbx_description
1 polymer ?
#
loop_
_entity_poly.entity_id
_entity_poly.type
_entity_poly.pdbx_seq_one_letter_code
_entity_poly.pdbx_strand_id
1 'polypeptide(L)'
;MLNSITYLYQRNGVFYIRLRMKINRCKGVWTSKTNRYKIASVSLRTKDRRTAMAHSRHIKAALKAIHADNPTASYEDMRKHLRDVAEWELSTGRSDLFEPDMRDIYRDQYGELGGSLADALASEPLSIDQHRYINEALKVLKACMKRIEAGDSQSLIDYVDRFDGIDRQDDQASVSLSVSAPEVKQEITPSVTVTSLFKQYEAENAQNWKPATLRENQSSHAALIEIFDYLGLNADANTITRADVLRVRDVLQQLPKNRKQRFKDAPLVDLLGREEKTDCLDVVTINNKYLIKMAAVFKWAVRNDLIKKNMTEGLELKVPQRKASEARNAFSTEQVGQLLVAAKSYSQKTSGKPYHYYVTALAAITGARLNEVAQLQVKDVRVTEAGTVYIHINEDDSSLPGKSIKNAHSDRCVPLVDGAYGFVLADFMDLLEARRNANASCASNGNDAMVFDGL
;
A
#
# COMPACT_ATOMS: atom_id res chain seq x y z
N MET A 1 8.48 2.45 23.34
CA MET A 1 7.87 2.72 22.03
C MET A 1 6.45 2.16 22.02
N LEU A 2 5.46 3.03 22.09
CA LEU A 2 4.07 2.69 21.79
C LEU A 2 3.98 2.60 20.26
N ASN A 3 3.48 1.48 19.72
CA ASN A 3 3.12 1.41 18.30
C ASN A 3 1.62 1.72 18.22
N SER A 4 1.26 2.91 17.73
CA SER A 4 -0.13 3.31 17.55
C SER A 4 -0.63 2.99 16.13
N ILE A 5 -1.79 2.33 16.02
CA ILE A 5 -2.43 2.02 14.72
C ILE A 5 -3.77 2.73 14.67
N THR A 6 -3.99 3.52 13.62
CA THR A 6 -5.24 4.28 13.42
C THR A 6 -5.96 3.89 12.13
N TYR A 7 -7.26 3.59 12.22
CA TYR A 7 -8.08 3.28 11.05
C TYR A 7 -9.49 3.87 11.18
N LEU A 8 -10.09 4.16 10.02
CA LEU A 8 -11.44 4.72 9.87
C LEU A 8 -12.45 3.58 9.75
N TYR A 9 -13.60 3.69 10.40
CA TYR A 9 -14.71 2.75 10.24
C TYR A 9 -16.05 3.46 10.40
N GLN A 10 -17.12 2.86 9.89
CA GLN A 10 -18.47 3.44 9.93
C GLN A 10 -19.38 2.61 10.85
N ARG A 11 -20.19 3.28 11.67
CA ARG A 11 -21.21 2.63 12.51
C ARG A 11 -22.46 3.50 12.51
N ASN A 12 -23.62 2.90 12.20
CA ASN A 12 -24.92 3.60 12.11
C ASN A 12 -24.88 4.86 11.22
N GLY A 13 -24.18 4.79 10.08
CA GLY A 13 -24.06 5.89 9.13
C GLY A 13 -23.00 6.94 9.48
N VAL A 14 -22.53 7.03 10.73
CA VAL A 14 -21.53 8.01 11.17
C VAL A 14 -20.12 7.40 11.13
N PHE A 15 -19.13 8.16 10.67
CA PHE A 15 -17.74 7.74 10.66
C PHE A 15 -17.06 7.91 12.02
N TYR A 16 -16.15 6.99 12.34
CA TYR A 16 -15.36 6.95 13.56
C TYR A 16 -13.89 6.72 13.22
N ILE A 17 -12.99 7.36 13.96
CA ILE A 17 -11.57 7.04 13.96
C ILE A 17 -11.25 6.18 15.19
N ARG A 18 -10.58 5.05 14.99
CA ARG A 18 -10.16 4.16 16.07
C ARG A 18 -8.66 4.28 16.29
N LEU A 19 -8.27 4.54 17.53
CA LEU A 19 -6.90 4.53 18.01
C LEU A 19 -6.62 3.22 18.73
N ARG A 20 -5.58 2.49 18.33
CA ARG A 20 -5.04 1.35 19.09
C ARG A 20 -3.66 1.71 19.62
N MET A 21 -3.46 1.64 20.93
CA MET A 21 -2.20 1.93 21.61
C MET A 21 -1.64 0.66 22.26
N LYS A 22 -0.39 0.30 21.95
CA LYS A 22 0.30 -0.86 22.53
C LYS A 22 0.89 -0.52 23.90
N ILE A 23 0.43 -1.16 24.97
CA ILE A 23 0.95 -0.90 26.32
C ILE A 23 2.31 -1.61 26.48
N ASN A 24 3.38 -0.86 26.73
CA ASN A 24 4.63 -1.44 27.27
C ASN A 24 4.46 -1.57 28.79
N ARG A 25 4.42 -2.80 29.33
CA ARG A 25 4.35 -3.00 30.78
C ARG A 25 5.70 -2.70 31.43
N CYS A 26 5.72 -1.81 32.43
CA CYS A 26 6.68 -1.91 33.52
C CYS A 26 6.33 -3.15 34.37
N LYS A 27 7.36 -3.88 34.82
CA LYS A 27 7.22 -5.04 35.72
C LYS A 27 6.55 -4.60 37.02
N GLY A 28 5.33 -5.08 37.25
CA GLY A 28 4.64 -4.91 38.54
C GLY A 28 3.14 -5.17 38.42
N VAL A 29 2.67 -6.15 39.17
CA VAL A 29 1.26 -6.49 39.44
C VAL A 29 0.54 -7.36 38.39
N TRP A 30 0.07 -8.49 38.89
CA TRP A 30 -0.70 -9.51 38.18
C TRP A 30 -2.10 -9.01 37.83
N THR A 31 -2.37 -8.79 36.54
CA THR A 31 -3.74 -8.76 36.00
C THR A 31 -3.78 -9.41 34.61
N SER A 32 -4.83 -10.23 34.42
CA SER A 32 -5.28 -11.06 33.30
C SER A 32 -4.64 -10.85 31.90
N LYS A 33 -4.38 -11.98 31.22
CA LYS A 33 -3.62 -12.16 29.96
C LYS A 33 -4.27 -11.60 28.67
N THR A 34 -5.38 -10.85 28.72
CA THR A 34 -6.20 -10.63 27.51
C THR A 34 -6.13 -9.25 26.82
N ASN A 35 -5.49 -8.21 27.37
CA ASN A 35 -5.52 -6.90 26.71
C ASN A 35 -4.13 -6.27 26.48
N ARG A 36 -3.52 -6.59 25.33
CA ARG A 36 -2.23 -6.02 24.88
C ARG A 36 -2.35 -4.59 24.31
N TYR A 37 -3.57 -4.06 24.17
CA TYR A 37 -3.82 -2.75 23.56
C TYR A 37 -4.91 -1.96 24.30
N LYS A 38 -4.69 -0.65 24.55
CA LYS A 38 -5.79 0.28 24.86
C LYS A 38 -6.42 0.73 23.55
N ILE A 39 -7.75 0.69 23.46
CA ILE A 39 -8.50 1.09 22.26
C ILE A 39 -9.38 2.27 22.63
N ALA A 40 -9.25 3.37 21.87
CA ALA A 40 -10.14 4.52 21.95
C ALA A 40 -10.81 4.71 20.58
N SER A 41 -12.09 5.09 20.56
CA SER A 41 -12.80 5.43 19.32
C SER A 41 -13.41 6.81 19.46
N VAL A 42 -13.15 7.68 18.51
CA VAL A 42 -13.69 9.04 18.46
C VAL A 42 -14.65 9.12 17.27
N SER A 43 -15.86 9.62 17.51
CA SER A 43 -16.80 9.88 16.43
C SER A 43 -16.34 11.09 15.64
N LEU A 44 -16.35 10.99 14.31
CA LEU A 44 -16.07 12.11 13.41
C LEU A 44 -17.33 12.94 13.10
N ARG A 45 -18.47 12.60 13.73
CA ARG A 45 -19.77 13.28 13.63
C ARG A 45 -20.30 13.54 12.21
N THR A 46 -19.71 12.92 11.20
CA THR A 46 -20.09 13.06 9.80
C THR A 46 -20.52 11.73 9.18
N LYS A 47 -21.48 11.79 8.27
CA LYS A 47 -21.91 10.67 7.41
C LYS A 47 -21.24 10.69 6.04
N ASP A 48 -20.56 11.79 5.69
CA ASP A 48 -19.84 11.92 4.43
C ASP A 48 -18.41 11.36 4.54
N ARG A 49 -18.03 10.54 3.56
CA ARG A 49 -16.74 9.84 3.55
C ARG A 49 -15.58 10.80 3.26
N ARG A 50 -15.79 11.84 2.46
CA ARG A 50 -14.73 12.78 2.09
C ARG A 50 -14.36 13.64 3.29
N THR A 51 -15.37 14.16 3.98
CA THR A 51 -15.23 14.90 5.24
C THR A 51 -14.66 14.01 6.35
N ALA A 52 -15.09 12.74 6.46
CA ALA A 52 -14.51 11.79 7.41
C ALA A 52 -13.02 11.52 7.17
N MET A 53 -12.61 11.41 5.90
CA MET A 53 -11.20 11.23 5.53
C MET A 53 -10.37 12.49 5.81
N ALA A 54 -10.94 13.68 5.61
CA ALA A 54 -10.32 14.95 5.99
C ALA A 54 -10.11 15.04 7.51
N HIS A 55 -11.16 14.83 8.31
CA HIS A 55 -11.06 14.80 9.77
C HIS A 55 -10.08 13.74 10.26
N SER A 56 -10.08 12.54 9.67
CA SER A 56 -9.12 11.50 10.04
C SER A 56 -7.69 11.89 9.72
N ARG A 57 -7.43 12.62 8.63
CA ARG A 57 -6.09 13.13 8.31
C ARG A 57 -5.66 14.20 9.30
N HIS A 58 -6.55 15.14 9.64
CA HIS A 58 -6.25 16.19 10.63
C HIS A 58 -5.98 15.61 12.01
N ILE A 59 -6.77 14.63 12.47
CA ILE A 59 -6.52 13.94 13.75
C ILE A 59 -5.23 13.13 13.70
N LYS A 60 -4.93 12.43 12.60
CA LYS A 60 -3.64 11.73 12.44
C LYS A 60 -2.46 12.70 12.42
N ALA A 61 -2.62 13.86 11.78
CA ALA A 61 -1.62 14.91 11.74
C ALA A 61 -1.41 15.52 13.14
N ALA A 62 -2.49 15.82 13.88
CA ALA A 62 -2.42 16.30 15.26
C ALA A 62 -1.78 15.28 16.21
N LEU A 63 -2.10 13.99 16.06
CA LEU A 63 -1.46 12.90 16.83
C LEU A 63 0.03 12.74 16.47
N LYS A 64 0.40 13.02 15.22
CA LYS A 64 1.79 13.06 14.76
C LYS A 64 2.50 14.36 15.18
N ALA A 65 1.77 15.46 15.36
CA ALA A 65 2.29 16.73 15.84
C ALA A 65 2.53 16.69 17.36
N ILE A 66 1.68 15.99 18.11
CA ILE A 66 1.74 15.85 19.58
C ILE A 66 2.55 14.61 20.00
N HIS A 67 2.89 13.71 19.07
CA HIS A 67 3.83 12.58 19.17
C HIS A 67 3.98 11.93 20.55
N ALA A 68 3.04 11.05 20.90
CA ALA A 68 3.20 10.05 21.95
C ALA A 68 4.33 9.02 21.68
N ASP A 69 4.94 9.03 20.48
CA ASP A 69 5.80 7.94 20.01
C ASP A 69 7.28 8.35 19.76
N ASN A 70 7.68 9.63 19.87
CA ASN A 70 9.08 10.06 19.72
C ASN A 70 9.40 11.41 20.41
N PRO A 71 9.66 11.43 21.73
CA PRO A 71 9.97 12.65 22.49
C PRO A 71 11.32 13.30 22.13
N THR A 72 12.12 12.70 21.23
CA THR A 72 13.45 13.19 20.82
C THR A 72 13.50 13.67 19.35
N ALA A 73 12.35 13.89 18.70
CA ALA A 73 12.31 14.43 17.35
C ALA A 73 12.92 15.84 17.30
N SER A 74 13.79 16.09 16.32
CA SER A 74 14.45 17.39 16.17
C SER A 74 13.41 18.46 15.79
N TYR A 75 13.67 19.70 16.20
CA TYR A 75 12.89 20.87 15.77
C TYR A 75 12.74 20.93 14.24
N GLU A 76 13.76 20.49 13.52
CA GLU A 76 13.81 20.49 12.06
C GLU A 76 12.87 19.45 11.43
N ASP A 77 12.79 18.24 12.00
CA ASP A 77 11.83 17.22 11.59
C ASP A 77 10.38 17.69 11.78
N MET A 78 10.13 18.36 12.91
CA MET A 78 8.83 18.94 13.22
C MET A 78 8.51 20.11 12.27
N ARG A 79 9.48 20.96 11.96
CA ARG A 79 9.30 22.10 11.03
C ARG A 79 9.07 21.64 9.59
N LYS A 80 9.74 20.59 9.11
CA LYS A 80 9.52 19.98 7.78
C LYS A 80 8.08 19.52 7.61
N HIS A 81 7.46 19.02 8.68
CA HIS A 81 6.04 18.67 8.65
C HIS A 81 5.12 19.88 8.38
N LEU A 82 5.43 21.06 8.94
CA LEU A 82 4.63 22.27 8.68
C LEU A 82 4.78 22.76 7.25
N ARG A 83 5.97 22.60 6.65
CA ARG A 83 6.19 22.83 5.22
C ARG A 83 5.30 21.92 4.37
N ASP A 84 5.28 20.62 4.66
CA ASP A 84 4.42 19.66 3.94
C ASP A 84 2.93 20.07 4.01
N VAL A 85 2.47 20.57 5.17
CA VAL A 85 1.10 21.06 5.35
C VAL A 85 0.83 22.30 4.51
N ALA A 86 1.75 23.28 4.50
CA ALA A 86 1.60 24.50 3.72
C ALA A 86 1.59 24.21 2.20
N GLU A 87 2.50 23.38 1.71
CA GLU A 87 2.58 22.98 0.30
C GLU A 87 1.35 22.15 -0.14
N TRP A 88 0.89 21.24 0.72
CA TRP A 88 -0.34 20.50 0.47
C TRP A 88 -1.55 21.42 0.38
N GLU A 89 -1.67 22.39 1.27
CA GLU A 89 -2.75 23.35 1.22
C GLU A 89 -2.71 24.13 -0.09
N LEU A 90 -1.56 24.72 -0.45
CA LEU A 90 -1.38 25.47 -1.69
C LEU A 90 -1.72 24.65 -2.95
N SER A 91 -1.31 23.38 -2.99
CA SER A 91 -1.58 22.48 -4.13
C SER A 91 -3.00 21.91 -4.17
N THR A 92 -3.72 21.93 -3.06
CA THR A 92 -5.09 21.41 -3.01
C THR A 92 -6.05 22.35 -3.72
N GLY A 93 -6.69 21.84 -4.78
CA GLY A 93 -7.81 22.49 -5.44
C GLY A 93 -9.05 22.49 -4.54
N ARG A 94 -9.50 23.68 -4.16
CA ARG A 94 -10.60 23.92 -3.21
C ARG A 94 -11.90 24.32 -3.92
N SER A 95 -12.30 23.54 -4.93
CA SER A 95 -13.54 23.77 -5.69
C SER A 95 -14.81 23.59 -4.83
N ASP A 96 -14.67 22.93 -3.69
CA ASP A 96 -15.69 22.69 -2.67
C ASP A 96 -15.99 23.93 -1.80
N LEU A 97 -15.16 24.97 -1.82
CA LEU A 97 -15.41 26.22 -1.08
C LEU A 97 -16.62 27.02 -1.59
N PHE A 98 -17.16 26.66 -2.76
CA PHE A 98 -18.37 27.25 -3.32
C PHE A 98 -19.63 26.49 -2.94
N GLU A 99 -19.50 25.32 -2.30
CA GLU A 99 -20.65 24.60 -1.73
C GLU A 99 -21.12 25.32 -0.44
N PRO A 100 -22.43 25.31 -0.14
CA PRO A 100 -22.97 25.89 1.09
C PRO A 100 -22.27 25.31 2.32
N ASP A 101 -22.04 26.15 3.33
CA ASP A 101 -21.48 25.80 4.65
C ASP A 101 -20.02 25.29 4.67
N MET A 102 -19.39 25.02 3.52
CA MET A 102 -18.03 24.47 3.50
C MET A 102 -16.98 25.43 4.04
N ARG A 103 -17.12 26.74 3.79
CA ARG A 103 -16.22 27.76 4.37
C ARG A 103 -16.28 27.76 5.89
N ASP A 104 -17.47 27.66 6.47
CA ASP A 104 -17.66 27.67 7.91
C ASP A 104 -17.19 26.37 8.55
N ILE A 105 -17.41 25.23 7.88
CA ILE A 105 -16.85 23.93 8.29
C ILE A 105 -15.31 23.99 8.37
N TYR A 106 -14.63 24.61 7.40
CA TYR A 106 -13.17 24.73 7.47
C TYR A 106 -12.72 25.72 8.54
N ARG A 107 -13.42 26.86 8.67
CA ARG A 107 -13.17 27.84 9.73
C ARG A 107 -13.21 27.19 11.11
N ASP A 108 -14.26 26.41 11.38
CA ASP A 108 -14.45 25.70 12.64
C ASP A 108 -13.35 24.66 12.85
N GLN A 109 -12.96 23.91 11.81
CA GLN A 109 -11.89 22.91 11.92
C GLN A 109 -10.52 23.51 12.25
N TYR A 110 -10.10 24.55 11.53
CA TYR A 110 -8.82 25.21 11.80
C TYR A 110 -8.86 25.95 13.15
N GLY A 111 -10.02 26.50 13.51
CA GLY A 111 -10.26 27.14 14.81
C GLY A 111 -10.15 26.17 15.98
N GLU A 112 -10.83 25.02 15.92
CA GLU A 112 -10.80 23.98 16.97
C GLU A 112 -9.39 23.39 17.14
N LEU A 113 -8.69 23.16 16.03
CA LEU A 113 -7.31 22.69 16.06
C LEU A 113 -6.36 23.74 16.66
N GLY A 114 -6.52 25.01 16.27
CA GLY A 114 -5.76 26.12 16.84
C GLY A 114 -6.02 26.30 18.34
N GLY A 115 -7.28 26.19 18.77
CA GLY A 115 -7.67 26.21 20.19
C GLY A 115 -7.01 25.10 20.99
N SER A 116 -7.08 23.86 20.49
CA SER A 116 -6.46 22.70 21.14
C SER A 116 -4.95 22.84 21.32
N LEU A 117 -4.28 23.43 20.33
CA LEU A 117 -2.84 23.71 20.38
C LEU A 117 -2.49 24.83 21.37
N ALA A 118 -3.32 25.87 21.46
CA ALA A 118 -3.16 26.93 22.44
C ALA A 118 -3.38 26.41 23.88
N ASP A 119 -4.37 25.55 24.08
CA ASP A 119 -4.61 24.89 25.37
C ASP A 119 -3.42 24.02 25.77
N ALA A 120 -2.86 23.25 24.82
CA ALA A 120 -1.67 22.44 25.07
C ALA A 120 -0.45 23.29 25.50
N LEU A 121 -0.26 24.48 24.91
CA LEU A 121 0.79 25.42 25.34
C LEU A 121 0.59 25.93 26.77
N ALA A 122 -0.66 25.98 27.25
CA ALA A 122 -1.00 26.49 28.58
C ALA A 122 -1.00 25.40 29.66
N SER A 123 -1.31 24.14 29.32
CA SER A 123 -1.56 23.08 30.30
C SER A 123 -0.54 21.93 30.30
N GLU A 124 0.16 21.68 29.19
CA GLU A 124 0.99 20.48 29.04
C GLU A 124 2.49 20.73 29.34
N PRO A 125 3.20 19.77 29.95
CA PRO A 125 4.64 19.86 30.14
C PRO A 125 5.40 19.62 28.83
N LEU A 126 5.68 20.69 28.09
CA LEU A 126 6.30 20.65 26.76
C LEU A 126 7.77 21.08 26.77
N SER A 127 8.57 20.55 25.84
CA SER A 127 9.95 21.00 25.60
C SER A 127 9.99 22.36 24.88
N ILE A 128 11.14 23.05 24.91
CA ILE A 128 11.31 24.34 24.23
C ILE A 128 11.03 24.21 22.72
N ASP A 129 11.48 23.11 22.09
CA ASP A 129 11.27 22.89 20.66
C ASP A 129 9.81 22.57 20.34
N GLN A 130 9.10 21.89 21.23
CA GLN A 130 7.66 21.68 21.11
C GLN A 130 6.90 23.01 21.23
N HIS A 131 7.28 23.90 22.15
CA HIS A 131 6.71 25.25 22.22
C HIS A 131 6.96 26.05 20.93
N ARG A 132 8.17 25.99 20.38
CA ARG A 132 8.50 26.66 19.10
C ARG A 132 7.67 26.09 17.96
N TYR A 133 7.56 24.76 17.89
CA TYR A 133 6.81 24.07 16.85
C TYR A 133 5.32 24.41 16.91
N ILE A 134 4.67 24.35 18.08
CA ILE A 134 3.24 24.65 18.19
C ILE A 134 2.96 26.10 17.80
N ASN A 135 3.82 27.05 18.18
CA ASN A 135 3.69 28.44 17.76
C ASN A 135 3.83 28.61 16.23
N GLU A 136 4.72 27.87 15.58
CA GLU A 136 4.82 27.86 14.12
C GLU A 136 3.58 27.19 13.48
N ALA A 137 3.08 26.11 14.06
CA ALA A 137 1.86 25.44 13.60
C ALA A 137 0.66 26.39 13.64
N LEU A 138 0.49 27.16 14.72
CA LEU A 138 -0.55 28.18 14.84
C LEU A 138 -0.47 29.25 13.75
N LYS A 139 0.75 29.67 13.35
CA LYS A 139 0.93 30.61 12.23
C LYS A 139 0.49 30.00 10.90
N VAL A 140 0.87 28.75 10.64
CA VAL A 140 0.47 28.04 9.42
C VAL A 140 -1.04 27.86 9.36
N LEU A 141 -1.68 27.44 10.46
CA LEU A 141 -3.15 27.32 10.52
C LEU A 141 -3.84 28.66 10.25
N LYS A 142 -3.32 29.76 10.80
CA LYS A 142 -3.83 31.11 10.51
C LYS A 142 -3.65 31.49 9.04
N ALA A 143 -2.55 31.11 8.41
CA ALA A 143 -2.32 31.32 6.98
C ALA A 143 -3.27 30.47 6.11
N CYS A 144 -3.56 29.23 6.50
CA CYS A 144 -4.58 28.40 5.86
C CYS A 144 -5.97 29.04 5.92
N MET A 145 -6.36 29.57 7.10
CA MET A 145 -7.63 30.28 7.26
C MET A 145 -7.71 31.52 6.37
N LYS A 146 -6.64 32.34 6.30
CA LYS A 146 -6.57 33.51 5.42
C LYS A 146 -6.78 33.14 3.95
N ARG A 147 -6.19 32.03 3.49
CA ARG A 147 -6.40 31.55 2.12
C ARG A 147 -7.86 31.17 1.87
N ILE A 148 -8.51 30.53 2.83
CA ILE A 148 -9.91 30.09 2.69
C ILE A 148 -10.87 31.27 2.73
N GLU A 149 -10.65 32.21 3.65
CA GLU A 149 -11.56 33.35 3.87
C GLU A 149 -11.36 34.44 2.81
N ALA A 150 -10.11 34.88 2.62
CA ALA A 150 -9.76 36.05 1.82
C ALA A 150 -9.08 35.70 0.48
N GLY A 151 -8.83 34.42 0.20
CA GLY A 151 -8.07 34.01 -1.00
C GLY A 151 -6.57 34.33 -0.92
N ASP A 152 -6.07 34.79 0.23
CA ASP A 152 -4.68 35.18 0.42
C ASP A 152 -3.79 33.93 0.61
N SER A 153 -3.11 33.52 -0.46
CA SER A 153 -2.09 32.47 -0.42
C SER A 153 -0.69 32.99 -0.11
N GLN A 154 -0.46 34.31 -0.09
CA GLN A 154 0.88 34.89 0.10
C GLN A 154 1.45 34.51 1.46
N SER A 155 0.62 34.56 2.52
CA SER A 155 1.04 34.15 3.86
C SER A 155 1.56 32.69 3.95
N LEU A 156 1.09 31.79 3.07
CA LEU A 156 1.57 30.41 2.99
C LEU A 156 2.81 30.28 2.10
N ILE A 157 2.88 31.05 1.00
CA ILE A 157 4.04 31.11 0.12
C ILE A 157 5.25 31.68 0.89
N ASP A 158 5.07 32.79 1.60
CA ASP A 158 6.09 33.41 2.46
C ASP A 158 6.63 32.43 3.51
N TYR A 159 5.77 31.55 4.03
CA TYR A 159 6.17 30.53 4.99
C TYR A 159 7.08 29.47 4.35
N VAL A 160 6.74 29.00 3.15
CA VAL A 160 7.54 28.05 2.37
C VAL A 160 8.86 28.68 1.92
N ASP A 161 8.83 29.91 1.40
CA ASP A 161 10.02 30.63 0.95
C ASP A 161 10.98 30.96 2.11
N ARG A 162 10.45 31.28 3.29
CA ARG A 162 11.25 31.49 4.50
C ARG A 162 11.90 30.19 5.00
N PHE A 163 11.26 29.04 4.76
CA PHE A 163 11.89 27.74 5.03
C PHE A 163 13.12 27.57 4.14
N ASP A 164 13.00 27.84 2.84
CA ASP A 164 14.11 27.74 1.88
C ASP A 164 15.20 28.81 2.09
N GLY A 165 14.86 29.94 2.69
CA GLY A 165 15.82 31.01 3.04
C GLY A 165 16.73 30.69 4.24
N ILE A 166 16.30 29.80 5.14
CA ILE A 166 17.12 29.37 6.30
C ILE A 166 18.17 28.34 5.85
N ASP A 167 17.81 27.42 4.96
CA ASP A 167 18.77 26.49 4.30
C ASP A 167 19.84 27.27 3.52
N ARG A 168 19.48 28.40 2.89
CA ARG A 168 20.45 29.26 2.18
C ARG A 168 21.41 30.02 3.09
N GLN A 169 21.09 30.21 4.37
CA GLN A 169 21.99 30.89 5.33
C GLN A 169 23.01 29.93 5.94
N ASP A 170 22.67 28.65 6.14
CA ASP A 170 23.63 27.63 6.55
C ASP A 170 24.66 27.32 5.45
N ASP A 171 24.28 27.44 4.17
CA ASP A 171 25.20 27.36 3.03
C ASP A 171 26.10 28.60 2.85
N GLN A 172 25.75 29.74 3.47
CA GLN A 172 26.50 31.00 3.36
C GLN A 172 27.45 31.28 4.53
N ALA A 173 27.45 30.47 5.59
CA ALA A 173 28.39 30.63 6.72
C ALA A 173 29.82 30.12 6.41
N SER A 174 30.05 29.51 5.25
CA SER A 174 31.36 29.02 4.81
C SER A 174 31.89 29.74 3.57
N VAL A 175 31.98 31.08 3.62
CA VAL A 175 32.79 31.83 2.64
C VAL A 175 33.58 32.94 3.34
N SER A 176 34.84 32.64 3.66
CA SER A 176 35.97 33.57 3.52
C SER A 176 37.27 32.84 3.86
N LEU A 177 38.05 32.49 2.83
CA LEU A 177 39.47 32.82 2.71
C LEU A 177 39.98 32.30 1.36
N SER A 178 40.15 33.24 0.44
CA SER A 178 40.90 33.08 -0.80
C SER A 178 42.31 32.55 -0.52
N VAL A 179 42.81 31.62 -1.35
CA VAL A 179 44.11 31.72 -2.05
C VAL A 179 44.13 30.68 -3.18
N SER A 180 44.39 31.18 -4.39
CA SER A 180 44.99 30.56 -5.59
C SER A 180 44.38 29.31 -6.23
N ALA A 181 44.16 29.45 -7.54
CA ALA A 181 43.99 28.35 -8.50
C ALA A 181 45.14 27.33 -8.40
N PRO A 182 44.84 26.04 -8.60
CA PRO A 182 45.15 25.46 -9.91
C PRO A 182 44.11 24.46 -10.45
N GLU A 183 44.15 24.35 -11.77
CA GLU A 183 43.82 23.20 -12.63
C GLU A 183 42.53 22.38 -12.41
N VAL A 184 41.71 22.42 -13.47
CA VAL A 184 40.59 21.54 -13.78
C VAL A 184 40.95 20.06 -13.54
N LYS A 185 40.47 19.50 -12.42
CA LYS A 185 40.17 18.07 -12.30
C LYS A 185 38.68 17.94 -12.07
N GLN A 186 38.03 17.25 -13.00
CA GLN A 186 36.63 16.87 -12.89
C GLN A 186 36.40 16.14 -11.56
N GLU A 187 35.59 16.74 -10.70
CA GLU A 187 35.09 16.07 -9.51
C GLU A 187 34.15 14.94 -9.95
N ILE A 188 34.61 13.71 -9.73
CA ILE A 188 33.80 12.51 -9.90
C ILE A 188 32.82 12.48 -8.73
N THR A 189 31.65 13.11 -8.89
CA THR A 189 30.49 12.77 -8.06
C THR A 189 30.25 11.27 -8.21
N PRO A 190 30.02 10.49 -7.13
CA PRO A 190 29.70 9.07 -7.25
C PRO A 190 28.43 8.94 -8.09
N SER A 191 28.57 8.51 -9.35
CA SER A 191 27.46 8.43 -10.28
C SER A 191 26.53 7.31 -9.81
N VAL A 192 25.34 7.70 -9.36
CA VAL A 192 24.33 6.75 -8.92
C VAL A 192 23.69 6.15 -10.17
N THR A 193 23.99 4.89 -10.45
CA THR A 193 23.43 4.18 -11.60
C THR A 193 21.95 3.85 -11.37
N VAL A 194 21.16 3.76 -12.44
CA VAL A 194 19.73 3.40 -12.36
C VAL A 194 19.55 2.02 -11.73
N THR A 195 20.40 1.06 -12.11
CA THR A 195 20.43 -0.28 -11.54
C THR A 195 20.64 -0.26 -10.03
N SER A 196 21.53 0.62 -9.54
CA SER A 196 21.77 0.74 -8.11
C SER A 196 20.53 1.26 -7.36
N LEU A 197 19.78 2.21 -7.94
CA LEU A 197 18.53 2.71 -7.34
C LEU A 197 17.49 1.61 -7.15
N PHE A 198 17.25 0.81 -8.20
CA PHE A 198 16.29 -0.30 -8.13
C PHE A 198 16.71 -1.35 -7.09
N LYS A 199 17.99 -1.72 -7.05
CA LYS A 199 18.51 -2.71 -6.08
C LYS A 199 18.45 -2.21 -4.64
N GLN A 200 18.81 -0.94 -4.39
CA GLN A 200 18.74 -0.36 -3.04
C GLN A 200 17.28 -0.25 -2.57
N TYR A 201 16.38 0.20 -3.46
CA TYR A 201 14.94 0.25 -3.16
C TYR A 201 14.36 -1.12 -2.80
N GLU A 202 14.74 -2.17 -3.55
CA GLU A 202 14.34 -3.54 -3.25
C GLU A 202 14.88 -4.02 -1.90
N ALA A 203 16.16 -3.75 -1.60
CA ALA A 203 16.78 -4.17 -0.35
C ALA A 203 16.10 -3.55 0.87
N GLU A 204 15.77 -2.26 0.82
CA GLU A 204 15.07 -1.55 1.89
C GLU A 204 13.64 -2.07 2.09
N ASN A 205 12.93 -2.37 1.00
CA ASN A 205 11.53 -2.79 1.06
C ASN A 205 11.34 -4.30 1.19
N ALA A 206 12.39 -5.11 1.01
CA ALA A 206 12.31 -6.58 1.06
C ALA A 206 11.74 -7.10 2.38
N GLN A 207 12.01 -6.41 3.49
CA GLN A 207 11.47 -6.77 4.81
C GLN A 207 9.98 -6.45 4.96
N ASN A 208 9.48 -5.46 4.21
CA ASN A 208 8.11 -4.97 4.30
C ASN A 208 7.15 -5.68 3.33
N TRP A 209 7.68 -6.31 2.28
CA TRP A 209 6.87 -6.96 1.25
C TRP A 209 6.70 -8.46 1.51
N LYS A 210 5.49 -8.97 1.24
CA LYS A 210 5.24 -10.42 1.20
C LYS A 210 6.08 -11.05 0.06
N PRO A 211 6.52 -12.32 0.18
CA PRO A 211 7.38 -12.97 -0.82
C PRO A 211 6.84 -12.92 -2.26
N ALA A 212 5.52 -13.03 -2.44
CA ALA A 212 4.88 -12.93 -3.75
C ALA A 212 5.02 -11.52 -4.35
N THR A 213 4.80 -10.48 -3.55
CA THR A 213 4.95 -9.07 -3.95
C THR A 213 6.41 -8.75 -4.27
N LEU A 214 7.35 -9.26 -3.47
CA LEU A 214 8.78 -9.11 -3.72
C LEU A 214 9.18 -9.68 -5.08
N ARG A 215 8.80 -10.93 -5.37
CA ARG A 215 9.09 -11.57 -6.68
C ARG A 215 8.48 -10.80 -7.85
N GLU A 216 7.27 -10.28 -7.68
CA GLU A 216 6.60 -9.49 -8.72
C GLU A 216 7.30 -8.15 -8.97
N ASN A 217 7.73 -7.46 -7.91
CA ASN A 217 8.49 -6.21 -8.00
C ASN A 217 9.85 -6.44 -8.65
N GLN A 218 10.61 -7.42 -8.18
CA GLN A 218 11.89 -7.83 -8.76
C GLN A 218 11.78 -8.15 -10.25
N SER A 219 10.75 -8.90 -10.65
CA SER A 219 10.54 -9.19 -12.07
C SER A 219 10.20 -7.95 -12.90
N SER A 220 9.57 -6.94 -12.30
CA SER A 220 9.18 -5.71 -13.00
C SER A 220 10.37 -4.75 -13.09
N HIS A 221 11.14 -4.62 -12.01
CA HIS A 221 12.37 -3.83 -11.96
C HIS A 221 13.45 -4.39 -12.87
N ALA A 222 13.65 -5.72 -12.91
CA ALA A 222 14.61 -6.34 -13.82
C ALA A 222 14.32 -6.01 -15.30
N ALA A 223 13.04 -6.02 -15.69
CA ALA A 223 12.63 -5.64 -17.04
C ALA A 223 12.83 -4.14 -17.32
N LEU A 224 12.63 -3.28 -16.31
CA LEU A 224 12.91 -1.85 -16.43
C LEU A 224 14.41 -1.59 -16.58
N ILE A 225 15.24 -2.23 -15.75
CA ILE A 225 16.71 -2.13 -15.82
C ILE A 225 17.20 -2.53 -17.21
N GLU A 226 16.72 -3.64 -17.76
CA GLU A 226 17.06 -4.07 -19.12
C GLU A 226 16.71 -3.02 -20.19
N ILE A 227 15.58 -2.32 -20.04
CA ILE A 227 15.19 -1.23 -20.96
C ILE A 227 16.09 0.00 -20.78
N PHE A 228 16.43 0.36 -19.54
CA PHE A 228 17.37 1.45 -19.26
C PHE A 228 18.77 1.14 -19.82
N ASP A 229 19.24 -0.10 -19.69
CA ASP A 229 20.51 -0.56 -20.26
C ASP A 229 20.48 -0.50 -21.80
N TYR A 230 19.41 -0.99 -22.43
CA TYR A 230 19.23 -0.93 -23.88
C TYR A 230 19.23 0.50 -24.43
N LEU A 231 18.67 1.45 -23.70
CA LEU A 231 18.66 2.87 -24.10
C LEU A 231 19.97 3.61 -23.76
N GLY A 232 20.94 2.96 -23.10
CA GLY A 232 22.18 3.59 -22.66
C GLY A 232 22.00 4.57 -21.49
N LEU A 233 20.93 4.41 -20.71
CA LEU A 233 20.50 5.37 -19.67
C LEU A 233 20.87 4.94 -18.24
N ASN A 234 21.63 3.86 -18.07
CA ASN A 234 21.95 3.31 -16.75
C ASN A 234 23.10 4.05 -16.04
N ALA A 235 23.95 4.77 -16.78
CA ALA A 235 25.22 5.31 -16.30
C ALA A 235 25.09 6.33 -15.17
N ASP A 236 24.14 7.27 -15.28
CA ASP A 236 23.87 8.26 -14.22
C ASP A 236 22.39 8.63 -14.19
N ALA A 237 21.73 8.29 -13.08
CA ALA A 237 20.32 8.58 -12.88
C ALA A 237 20.00 10.08 -12.80
N ASN A 238 20.97 10.95 -12.45
CA ASN A 238 20.77 12.40 -12.41
C ASN A 238 20.77 13.06 -13.80
N THR A 239 21.32 12.39 -14.82
CA THR A 239 21.32 12.88 -16.20
C THR A 239 20.05 12.55 -16.97
N ILE A 240 19.19 11.68 -16.41
CA ILE A 240 17.97 11.22 -17.06
C ILE A 240 17.01 12.40 -17.26
N THR A 241 16.61 12.60 -18.51
CA THR A 241 15.63 13.65 -18.87
C THR A 241 14.22 13.08 -18.94
N ARG A 242 13.23 13.97 -19.02
CA ARG A 242 11.84 13.57 -19.28
C ARG A 242 11.66 12.84 -20.61
N ALA A 243 12.42 13.22 -21.64
CA ALA A 243 12.38 12.56 -22.95
C ALA A 243 12.85 11.11 -22.85
N ASP A 244 13.85 10.84 -22.03
CA ASP A 244 14.40 9.49 -21.82
C ASP A 244 13.39 8.56 -21.15
N VAL A 245 12.69 9.06 -20.13
CA VAL A 245 11.63 8.30 -19.45
C VAL A 245 10.44 8.03 -20.39
N LEU A 246 10.15 8.95 -21.32
CA LEU A 246 9.17 8.71 -22.38
C LEU A 246 9.64 7.62 -23.36
N ARG A 247 10.94 7.58 -23.72
CA ARG A 247 11.49 6.47 -24.52
C ARG A 247 11.35 5.12 -23.83
N VAL A 248 11.59 5.04 -22.52
CA VAL A 248 11.35 3.81 -21.72
C VAL A 248 9.90 3.36 -21.82
N ARG A 249 8.96 4.29 -21.68
CA ARG A 249 7.52 4.03 -21.83
C ARG A 249 7.17 3.53 -23.25
N ASP A 250 7.75 4.12 -24.28
CA ASP A 250 7.48 3.77 -25.68
C ASP A 250 8.06 2.39 -26.03
N VAL A 251 9.18 1.99 -25.40
CA VAL A 251 9.70 0.62 -25.48
C VAL A 251 8.72 -0.36 -24.81
N LEU A 252 8.19 -0.04 -23.63
CA LEU A 252 7.21 -0.89 -22.93
C LEU A 252 5.95 -1.16 -23.78
N GLN A 253 5.51 -0.18 -24.58
CA GLN A 253 4.35 -0.33 -25.49
C GLN A 253 4.60 -1.32 -26.62
N GLN A 254 5.86 -1.57 -26.99
CA GLN A 254 6.22 -2.48 -28.07
C GLN A 254 6.49 -3.90 -27.59
N LEU A 255 6.59 -4.11 -26.27
CA LEU A 255 6.88 -5.43 -25.72
C LEU A 255 5.69 -6.39 -25.82
N PRO A 256 5.91 -7.66 -26.16
CA PRO A 256 4.85 -8.65 -26.24
C PRO A 256 4.36 -9.12 -24.84
N LYS A 257 3.08 -9.47 -24.76
CA LYS A 257 2.48 -10.12 -23.59
C LYS A 257 3.16 -11.45 -23.29
N ASN A 258 3.28 -11.76 -22.00
CA ASN A 258 3.87 -13.01 -21.50
C ASN A 258 5.27 -13.29 -22.04
N ARG A 259 6.09 -12.25 -22.25
CA ARG A 259 7.46 -12.34 -22.78
C ARG A 259 8.28 -13.48 -22.17
N LYS A 260 8.37 -13.56 -20.84
CA LYS A 260 9.16 -14.59 -20.14
C LYS A 260 8.70 -16.03 -20.38
N GLN A 261 7.44 -16.23 -20.79
CA GLN A 261 6.93 -17.57 -21.11
C GLN A 261 7.11 -17.91 -22.59
N ARG A 262 6.88 -16.94 -23.48
CA ARG A 262 6.88 -17.13 -24.94
C ARG A 262 8.26 -16.93 -25.59
N PHE A 263 9.12 -16.15 -24.96
CA PHE A 263 10.41 -15.70 -25.48
C PHE A 263 11.46 -15.75 -24.35
N LYS A 264 11.73 -16.95 -23.84
CA LYS A 264 12.55 -17.16 -22.62
C LYS A 264 13.96 -16.55 -22.74
N ASP A 265 14.56 -16.61 -23.94
CA ASP A 265 15.96 -16.23 -24.17
C ASP A 265 16.14 -15.15 -25.24
N ALA A 266 15.04 -14.54 -25.73
CA ALA A 266 15.13 -13.52 -26.76
C ALA A 266 15.60 -12.18 -26.15
N PRO A 267 16.68 -11.57 -26.69
CA PRO A 267 17.15 -10.27 -26.25
C PRO A 267 16.12 -9.19 -26.60
N LEU A 268 16.15 -8.08 -25.85
CA LEU A 268 15.22 -6.96 -26.04
C LEU A 268 15.24 -6.42 -27.48
N VAL A 269 16.40 -6.39 -28.13
CA VAL A 269 16.59 -5.95 -29.53
C VAL A 269 15.71 -6.75 -30.48
N ASP A 270 15.79 -8.08 -30.42
CA ASP A 270 15.06 -8.99 -31.31
C ASP A 270 13.55 -8.85 -31.12
N LEU A 271 13.11 -8.60 -29.89
CA LEU A 271 11.70 -8.40 -29.58
C LEU A 271 11.14 -7.08 -30.13
N LEU A 272 11.96 -6.02 -30.14
CA LEU A 272 11.57 -4.72 -30.69
C LEU A 272 11.59 -4.70 -32.22
N GLY A 273 12.43 -5.53 -32.83
CA GLY A 273 12.54 -5.72 -34.28
C GLY A 273 11.47 -6.60 -34.92
N ARG A 274 10.54 -7.16 -34.15
CA ARG A 274 9.44 -7.99 -34.68
C ARG A 274 8.50 -7.18 -35.58
N GLU A 275 8.21 -7.72 -36.76
CA GLU A 275 7.30 -7.11 -37.74
C GLU A 275 5.84 -7.08 -37.24
N GLU A 276 5.40 -8.15 -36.57
CA GLU A 276 4.05 -8.24 -36.00
C GLU A 276 4.02 -7.83 -34.51
N LYS A 277 3.43 -6.66 -34.25
CA LYS A 277 3.22 -6.04 -32.91
C LYS A 277 1.77 -6.15 -32.42
N THR A 278 1.04 -7.18 -32.83
CA THR A 278 -0.38 -7.39 -32.48
C THR A 278 -0.57 -7.90 -31.04
N ASP A 279 0.49 -8.43 -30.42
CA ASP A 279 0.46 -9.08 -29.10
C ASP A 279 1.12 -8.25 -27.99
N CYS A 280 1.22 -6.93 -28.16
CA CYS A 280 1.88 -6.02 -27.22
C CYS A 280 1.17 -5.87 -25.85
N LEU A 281 1.91 -5.42 -24.84
CA LEU A 281 1.41 -5.21 -23.48
C LEU A 281 0.19 -4.28 -23.45
N ASP A 282 -0.76 -4.64 -22.60
CA ASP A 282 -1.94 -3.80 -22.39
C ASP A 282 -1.59 -2.53 -21.60
N VAL A 283 -2.23 -1.40 -21.94
CA VAL A 283 -1.99 -0.10 -21.30
C VAL A 283 -2.14 -0.17 -19.78
N VAL A 284 -3.14 -0.90 -19.28
CA VAL A 284 -3.35 -1.08 -17.83
C VAL A 284 -2.19 -1.85 -17.20
N THR A 285 -1.63 -2.82 -17.92
CA THR A 285 -0.45 -3.57 -17.45
C THR A 285 0.77 -2.68 -17.42
N ILE A 286 0.99 -1.86 -18.45
CA ILE A 286 2.10 -0.90 -18.50
C ILE A 286 2.04 0.04 -17.30
N ASN A 287 0.90 0.69 -17.08
CA ASN A 287 0.72 1.61 -15.95
C ASN A 287 0.89 0.90 -14.59
N ASN A 288 0.14 -0.17 -14.33
CA ASN A 288 0.05 -0.77 -13.01
C ASN A 288 1.26 -1.63 -12.62
N LYS A 289 1.93 -2.24 -13.61
CA LYS A 289 3.05 -3.15 -13.35
C LYS A 289 4.40 -2.47 -13.46
N TYR A 290 4.56 -1.53 -14.40
CA TYR A 290 5.87 -0.95 -14.71
C TYR A 290 5.96 0.52 -14.28
N LEU A 291 5.07 1.39 -14.79
CA LEU A 291 5.22 2.83 -14.58
C LEU A 291 5.01 3.24 -13.11
N ILE A 292 4.01 2.67 -12.43
CA ILE A 292 3.79 2.92 -10.99
C ILE A 292 5.01 2.48 -10.16
N LYS A 293 5.64 1.34 -10.49
CA LYS A 293 6.79 0.82 -9.75
C LYS A 293 8.06 1.65 -10.01
N MET A 294 8.28 2.05 -11.27
CA MET A 294 9.35 2.97 -11.63
C MET A 294 9.18 4.32 -10.91
N ALA A 295 7.96 4.86 -10.88
CA ALA A 295 7.68 6.10 -10.18
C ALA A 295 7.89 6.00 -8.66
N ALA A 296 7.56 4.84 -8.07
CA ALA A 296 7.84 4.58 -6.65
C ALA A 296 9.34 4.60 -6.34
N VAL A 297 10.17 3.99 -7.20
CA VAL A 297 11.64 3.98 -7.07
C VAL A 297 12.19 5.39 -7.20
N PHE A 298 11.81 6.15 -8.23
CA PHE A 298 12.31 7.52 -8.43
C PHE A 298 11.84 8.48 -7.32
N LYS A 299 10.61 8.33 -6.84
CA LYS A 299 10.12 9.09 -5.67
C LYS A 299 10.85 8.72 -4.38
N TRP A 300 11.26 7.47 -4.22
CA TRP A 300 12.11 7.05 -3.10
C TRP A 300 13.52 7.62 -3.26
N ALA A 301 14.09 7.59 -4.47
CA ALA A 301 15.43 8.11 -4.74
C ALA A 301 15.55 9.61 -4.46
N VAL A 302 14.54 10.42 -4.83
CA VAL A 302 14.50 11.85 -4.47
C VAL A 302 14.43 12.05 -2.95
N ARG A 303 13.64 11.24 -2.25
CA ARG A 303 13.50 11.35 -0.78
C ARG A 303 14.75 10.96 0.01
N ASN A 304 15.66 10.22 -0.62
CA ASN A 304 16.94 9.84 -0.04
C ASN A 304 18.10 10.63 -0.67
N ASP A 305 17.81 11.75 -1.35
CA ASP A 305 18.78 12.65 -1.97
C ASP A 305 19.74 11.96 -2.97
N LEU A 306 19.31 10.82 -3.53
CA LEU A 306 20.08 10.06 -4.53
C LEU A 306 19.94 10.64 -5.95
N ILE A 307 18.79 11.27 -6.22
CA ILE A 307 18.54 12.00 -7.48
C ILE A 307 17.92 13.37 -7.19
N LYS A 308 18.31 14.37 -7.99
CA LYS A 308 17.87 15.77 -7.80
C LYS A 308 16.38 16.00 -8.13
N LYS A 309 15.82 15.26 -9.08
CA LYS A 309 14.46 15.48 -9.57
C LYS A 309 13.79 14.20 -10.05
N ASN A 310 12.50 14.07 -9.75
CA ASN A 310 11.67 12.96 -10.23
C ASN A 310 11.18 13.20 -11.66
N MET A 311 11.69 12.45 -12.64
CA MET A 311 11.29 12.58 -14.05
C MET A 311 10.07 11.72 -14.43
N THR A 312 9.55 10.92 -13.50
CA THR A 312 8.47 9.94 -13.76
C THR A 312 7.06 10.45 -13.44
N GLU A 313 6.93 11.67 -12.91
CA GLU A 313 5.63 12.22 -12.48
C GLU A 313 4.67 12.42 -13.66
N GLY A 314 3.47 11.84 -13.57
CA GLY A 314 2.47 11.96 -14.63
C GLY A 314 2.82 11.21 -15.92
N LEU A 315 3.59 10.12 -15.83
CA LEU A 315 3.95 9.27 -16.98
C LEU A 315 2.82 8.32 -17.42
N GLU A 316 1.67 8.35 -16.74
CA GLU A 316 0.57 7.44 -16.99
C GLU A 316 0.02 7.53 -18.42
N LEU A 317 -0.18 6.37 -19.03
CA LEU A 317 -0.85 6.28 -20.32
C LEU A 317 -2.36 6.36 -20.12
N LYS A 318 -3.05 7.15 -20.94
CA LYS A 318 -4.51 7.22 -20.92
C LYS A 318 -5.08 5.84 -21.23
N VAL A 319 -5.74 5.24 -20.24
CA VAL A 319 -6.38 3.94 -20.41
C VAL A 319 -7.55 4.10 -21.39
N PRO A 320 -7.59 3.37 -22.51
CA PRO A 320 -8.73 3.40 -23.40
C PRO A 320 -9.97 2.94 -22.64
N GLN A 321 -11.08 3.68 -22.80
CA GLN A 321 -12.38 3.31 -22.24
C GLN A 321 -12.81 2.00 -22.90
N ARG A 322 -12.65 0.88 -22.20
CA ARG A 322 -13.17 -0.40 -22.67
C ARG A 322 -14.68 -0.41 -22.54
N LYS A 323 -15.36 -0.90 -23.57
CA LYS A 323 -16.79 -1.18 -23.50
C LYS A 323 -17.02 -2.23 -22.40
N ALA A 324 -18.15 -2.16 -21.68
CA ALA A 324 -18.49 -3.15 -20.67
C ALA A 324 -18.46 -4.60 -21.23
N SER A 325 -18.70 -4.77 -22.53
CA SER A 325 -18.62 -6.04 -23.26
C SER A 325 -17.21 -6.64 -23.38
N GLU A 326 -16.16 -5.86 -23.13
CA GLU A 326 -14.75 -6.30 -23.14
C GLU A 326 -14.21 -6.62 -21.73
N ALA A 327 -15.02 -6.38 -20.69
CA ALA A 327 -14.74 -6.95 -19.37
C ALA A 327 -14.85 -8.48 -19.46
N ARG A 328 -14.13 -9.20 -18.59
CA ARG A 328 -14.30 -10.66 -18.52
C ARG A 328 -15.75 -10.95 -18.19
N ASN A 329 -16.46 -11.63 -19.09
CA ASN A 329 -17.84 -12.02 -18.86
C ASN A 329 -17.91 -12.90 -17.61
N ALA A 330 -18.80 -12.54 -16.69
CA ALA A 330 -19.13 -13.42 -15.58
C ALA A 330 -19.79 -14.69 -16.13
N PHE A 331 -19.52 -15.83 -15.50
CA PHE A 331 -20.24 -17.05 -15.80
C PHE A 331 -21.70 -16.90 -15.33
N SER A 332 -22.62 -17.36 -16.15
CA SER A 332 -24.01 -17.59 -15.74
C SER A 332 -24.11 -18.74 -14.74
N THR A 333 -25.18 -18.77 -13.94
CA THR A 333 -25.45 -19.85 -12.98
C THR A 333 -25.46 -21.22 -13.65
N GLU A 334 -25.98 -21.31 -14.88
CA GLU A 334 -26.02 -22.52 -15.69
C GLU A 334 -24.61 -22.96 -16.10
N GLN A 335 -23.78 -22.01 -16.57
CA GLN A 335 -22.38 -22.29 -16.91
C GLN A 335 -21.58 -22.75 -15.68
N VAL A 336 -21.80 -22.14 -14.51
CA VAL A 336 -21.16 -22.60 -13.26
C VAL A 336 -21.57 -24.04 -12.95
N GLY A 337 -22.86 -24.37 -13.04
CA GLY A 337 -23.34 -25.74 -12.85
C GLY A 337 -22.67 -26.74 -13.81
N GLN A 338 -22.61 -26.41 -15.10
CA GLN A 338 -21.94 -27.24 -16.12
C GLN A 338 -20.45 -27.44 -15.83
N LEU A 339 -19.75 -26.37 -15.42
CA LEU A 339 -18.33 -26.43 -15.06
C LEU A 339 -18.10 -27.31 -13.84
N LEU A 340 -18.96 -27.26 -12.82
CA LEU A 340 -18.82 -28.10 -11.63
C LEU A 340 -19.12 -29.57 -11.92
N VAL A 341 -20.11 -29.86 -12.78
CA VAL A 341 -20.36 -31.23 -13.25
C VAL A 341 -19.13 -31.77 -13.98
N ALA A 342 -18.57 -30.99 -14.92
CA ALA A 342 -17.37 -31.38 -15.65
C ALA A 342 -16.15 -31.55 -14.72
N ALA A 343 -15.98 -30.67 -13.73
CA ALA A 343 -14.92 -30.74 -12.74
C ALA A 343 -15.05 -31.99 -11.86
N LYS A 344 -16.28 -32.36 -11.45
CA LYS A 344 -16.57 -33.59 -10.71
C LYS A 344 -16.20 -34.82 -11.52
N SER A 345 -16.65 -34.90 -12.78
CA SER A 345 -16.30 -36.00 -13.68
C SER A 345 -14.79 -36.08 -13.94
N TYR A 346 -14.11 -34.94 -14.06
CA TYR A 346 -12.65 -34.92 -14.22
C TYR A 346 -11.91 -35.39 -12.97
N SER A 347 -12.40 -35.02 -11.77
CA SER A 347 -11.77 -35.42 -10.51
C SER A 347 -11.76 -36.94 -10.28
N GLN A 348 -12.67 -37.67 -10.92
CA GLN A 348 -12.82 -39.13 -10.85
C GLN A 348 -11.99 -39.89 -11.90
N LYS A 349 -11.37 -39.19 -12.85
CA LYS A 349 -10.45 -39.82 -13.83
C LYS A 349 -9.15 -40.23 -13.16
N THR A 350 -8.40 -41.13 -13.79
CA THR A 350 -7.07 -41.56 -13.32
C THR A 350 -6.07 -40.41 -13.18
N SER A 351 -6.15 -39.39 -14.05
CA SER A 351 -5.38 -38.14 -13.96
C SER A 351 -6.02 -37.09 -13.04
N GLY A 352 -7.24 -37.35 -12.56
CA GLY A 352 -8.01 -36.49 -11.69
C GLY A 352 -7.50 -36.52 -10.25
N LYS A 353 -7.79 -35.44 -9.52
CA LYS A 353 -7.54 -35.32 -8.09
C LYS A 353 -8.78 -34.67 -7.46
N PRO A 354 -9.09 -34.96 -6.18
CA PRO A 354 -10.25 -34.39 -5.50
C PRO A 354 -10.30 -32.85 -5.56
N TYR A 355 -9.13 -32.20 -5.52
CA TYR A 355 -9.05 -30.74 -5.55
C TYR A 355 -9.55 -30.11 -6.87
N HIS A 356 -9.53 -30.82 -8.00
CA HIS A 356 -10.06 -30.28 -9.27
C HIS A 356 -11.56 -29.96 -9.18
N TYR A 357 -12.30 -30.76 -8.40
CA TYR A 357 -13.70 -30.52 -8.11
C TYR A 357 -13.88 -29.58 -6.92
N TYR A 358 -13.33 -29.94 -5.76
CA TYR A 358 -13.63 -29.25 -4.51
C TYR A 358 -13.10 -27.81 -4.46
N VAL A 359 -11.94 -27.51 -5.06
CA VAL A 359 -11.45 -26.12 -5.11
C VAL A 359 -12.41 -25.25 -5.92
N THR A 360 -12.88 -25.76 -7.06
CA THR A 360 -13.83 -25.07 -7.94
C THR A 360 -15.19 -24.90 -7.26
N ALA A 361 -15.70 -25.95 -6.62
CA ALA A 361 -16.98 -25.93 -5.91
C ALA A 361 -16.96 -24.96 -4.72
N LEU A 362 -15.92 -25.02 -3.88
CA LEU A 362 -15.78 -24.11 -2.75
C LEU A 362 -15.62 -22.66 -3.21
N ALA A 363 -14.85 -22.40 -4.28
CA ALA A 363 -14.75 -21.05 -4.85
C ALA A 363 -16.09 -20.52 -5.36
N ALA A 364 -16.89 -21.37 -6.00
CA ALA A 364 -18.21 -21.01 -6.52
C ALA A 364 -19.23 -20.70 -5.40
N ILE A 365 -19.20 -21.46 -4.31
CA ILE A 365 -20.18 -21.32 -3.20
C ILE A 365 -19.80 -20.20 -2.24
N THR A 366 -18.50 -20.08 -1.93
CA THR A 366 -18.02 -19.16 -0.89
C THR A 366 -17.53 -17.82 -1.43
N GLY A 367 -17.27 -17.72 -2.74
CA GLY A 367 -16.60 -16.56 -3.34
C GLY A 367 -15.17 -16.36 -2.83
N ALA A 368 -14.57 -17.37 -2.19
CA ALA A 368 -13.19 -17.32 -1.71
C ALA A 368 -12.20 -17.24 -2.87
N ARG A 369 -11.08 -16.55 -2.65
CA ARG A 369 -9.99 -16.51 -3.64
C ARG A 369 -9.35 -17.90 -3.75
N LEU A 370 -8.82 -18.23 -4.92
CA LEU A 370 -8.17 -19.52 -5.17
C LEU A 370 -7.17 -19.92 -4.08
N ASN A 371 -6.24 -19.02 -3.72
CA ASN A 371 -5.25 -19.29 -2.67
C ASN A 371 -5.88 -19.47 -1.28
N GLU A 372 -7.00 -18.79 -0.99
CA GLU A 372 -7.71 -18.95 0.29
C GLU A 372 -8.29 -20.37 0.42
N VAL A 373 -8.71 -20.97 -0.70
CA VAL A 373 -9.23 -22.35 -0.75
C VAL A 373 -8.09 -23.38 -0.81
N ALA A 374 -7.05 -23.11 -1.59
CA ALA A 374 -5.92 -24.02 -1.76
C ALA A 374 -5.13 -24.27 -0.46
N GLN A 375 -5.04 -23.27 0.42
CA GLN A 375 -4.29 -23.36 1.68
C GLN A 375 -5.12 -23.84 2.88
N LEU A 376 -6.33 -24.38 2.65
CA LEU A 376 -7.19 -24.85 3.73
C LEU A 376 -6.62 -26.09 4.41
N GLN A 377 -6.63 -26.06 5.73
CA GLN A 377 -6.35 -27.19 6.58
C GLN A 377 -7.64 -27.75 7.18
N VAL A 378 -7.61 -29.01 7.63
CA VAL A 378 -8.79 -29.66 8.23
C VAL A 378 -9.33 -28.84 9.41
N LYS A 379 -8.47 -28.22 10.24
CA LYS A 379 -8.87 -27.34 11.36
C LYS A 379 -9.61 -26.06 10.97
N ASP A 380 -9.52 -25.64 9.70
CA ASP A 380 -10.20 -24.45 9.20
C ASP A 380 -11.67 -24.73 8.89
N VAL A 381 -12.06 -26.00 8.71
CA VAL A 381 -13.46 -26.39 8.54
C VAL A 381 -14.03 -26.73 9.91
N ARG A 382 -15.08 -25.99 10.31
CA ARG A 382 -15.64 -26.06 11.65
C ARG A 382 -17.16 -26.11 11.60
N VAL A 383 -17.73 -26.55 12.70
CA VAL A 383 -19.18 -26.63 12.89
C VAL A 383 -19.56 -25.72 14.04
N THR A 384 -20.54 -24.84 13.82
CA THR A 384 -21.12 -24.02 14.88
C THR A 384 -21.94 -24.89 15.86
N GLU A 385 -22.27 -24.37 17.03
CA GLU A 385 -23.18 -25.03 17.98
C GLU A 385 -24.56 -25.36 17.35
N ALA A 386 -25.01 -24.55 16.39
CA ALA A 386 -26.25 -24.76 15.65
C ALA A 386 -26.13 -25.80 14.50
N GLY A 387 -24.98 -26.48 14.35
CA GLY A 387 -24.76 -27.50 13.33
C GLY A 387 -24.36 -26.97 11.95
N THR A 388 -24.25 -25.66 11.75
CA THR A 388 -23.81 -25.08 10.46
C THR A 388 -22.31 -25.31 10.25
N VAL A 389 -21.95 -25.94 9.14
CA VAL A 389 -20.54 -26.12 8.73
C VAL A 389 -20.05 -24.86 8.02
N TYR A 390 -18.84 -24.43 8.33
CA TYR A 390 -18.23 -23.24 7.74
C TYR A 390 -16.71 -23.40 7.55
N ILE A 391 -16.17 -22.61 6.64
CA ILE A 391 -14.73 -22.45 6.44
C ILE A 391 -14.28 -21.16 7.12
N HIS A 392 -13.28 -21.26 8.00
CA HIS A 392 -12.58 -20.12 8.57
C HIS A 392 -11.38 -19.78 7.69
N ILE A 393 -11.51 -18.73 6.88
CA ILE A 393 -10.40 -18.17 6.12
C ILE A 393 -9.57 -17.32 7.08
N ASN A 394 -8.31 -17.68 7.31
CA ASN A 394 -7.43 -17.06 8.30
C ASN A 394 -5.96 -17.05 7.84
N GLU A 395 -5.11 -16.39 8.62
CA GLU A 395 -3.65 -16.32 8.47
C GLU A 395 -2.94 -17.07 9.62
N ASP A 396 -3.54 -18.14 10.15
CA ASP A 396 -2.91 -18.99 11.17
C ASP A 396 -1.81 -19.84 10.53
N ASP A 397 -0.56 -19.36 10.62
CA ASP A 397 0.63 -20.01 10.09
C ASP A 397 1.30 -20.99 11.08
N SER A 398 0.71 -21.19 12.27
CA SER A 398 1.29 -22.02 13.35
C SER A 398 1.66 -23.44 12.92
N SER A 399 0.87 -24.00 12.00
CA SER A 399 1.04 -25.36 11.47
C SER A 399 1.40 -25.41 9.99
N LEU A 400 1.21 -24.30 9.26
CA LEU A 400 1.46 -24.21 7.82
C LEU A 400 2.26 -22.94 7.52
N PRO A 401 3.60 -23.03 7.49
CA PRO A 401 4.46 -21.91 7.17
C PRO A 401 4.10 -21.31 5.80
N GLY A 402 3.82 -20.01 5.77
CA GLY A 402 3.48 -19.29 4.54
C GLY A 402 1.99 -19.22 4.21
N LYS A 403 1.10 -19.78 5.05
CA LYS A 403 -0.34 -19.51 4.96
C LYS A 403 -0.57 -18.01 5.09
N SER A 404 -1.26 -17.42 4.12
CA SER A 404 -1.42 -15.97 4.11
C SER A 404 -2.69 -15.50 3.42
N ILE A 405 -3.26 -14.43 3.96
CA ILE A 405 -4.40 -13.73 3.36
C ILE A 405 -3.95 -12.40 2.78
N LYS A 406 -4.65 -11.92 1.75
CA LYS A 406 -4.26 -10.68 1.07
C LYS A 406 -4.29 -9.47 2.02
N ASN A 407 -5.35 -9.34 2.82
CA ASN A 407 -5.61 -8.22 3.74
C ASN A 407 -6.15 -8.77 5.07
N ALA A 408 -5.96 -8.06 6.19
CA ALA A 408 -6.51 -8.46 7.49
C ALA A 408 -8.05 -8.63 7.49
N HIS A 409 -8.77 -7.87 6.66
CA HIS A 409 -10.23 -8.01 6.48
C HIS A 409 -10.65 -9.27 5.70
N SER A 410 -9.70 -10.03 5.15
CA SER A 410 -10.01 -11.32 4.56
C SER A 410 -10.26 -12.40 5.61
N ASP A 411 -9.89 -12.18 6.89
CA ASP A 411 -10.20 -13.11 7.97
C ASP A 411 -11.71 -13.15 8.21
N ARG A 412 -12.33 -14.29 7.91
CA ARG A 412 -13.79 -14.46 7.95
C ARG A 412 -14.22 -15.91 8.03
N CYS A 413 -15.39 -16.14 8.62
CA CYS A 413 -16.09 -17.42 8.60
C CYS A 413 -17.12 -17.40 7.45
N VAL A 414 -17.06 -18.40 6.56
CA VAL A 414 -17.99 -18.51 5.42
C VAL A 414 -18.75 -19.83 5.53
N PRO A 415 -20.10 -19.82 5.62
CA PRO A 415 -20.88 -21.05 5.71
C PRO A 415 -20.80 -21.86 4.42
N LEU A 416 -20.84 -23.19 4.55
CA LEU A 416 -20.97 -24.11 3.43
C LEU A 416 -22.44 -24.47 3.24
N VAL A 417 -22.97 -24.12 2.07
CA VAL A 417 -24.37 -24.38 1.73
C VAL A 417 -24.46 -25.71 1.00
N ASP A 418 -25.09 -26.69 1.63
CA ASP A 418 -25.35 -28.00 1.02
C ASP A 418 -26.31 -27.89 -0.17
N GLY A 419 -26.10 -28.70 -1.20
CA GLY A 419 -26.85 -28.69 -2.46
C GLY A 419 -26.51 -27.54 -3.42
N ALA A 420 -25.79 -26.51 -2.98
CA ALA A 420 -25.45 -25.36 -3.83
C ALA A 420 -24.62 -25.79 -5.05
N TYR A 421 -25.17 -25.57 -6.24
CA TYR A 421 -24.59 -26.02 -7.51
C TYR A 421 -24.23 -27.51 -7.55
N GLY A 422 -24.96 -28.36 -6.80
CA GLY A 422 -24.70 -29.80 -6.72
C GLY A 422 -23.57 -30.20 -5.77
N PHE A 423 -23.07 -29.28 -4.95
CA PHE A 423 -22.17 -29.59 -3.85
C PHE A 423 -22.87 -30.44 -2.79
N VAL A 424 -22.21 -31.50 -2.34
CA VAL A 424 -22.71 -32.41 -1.32
C VAL A 424 -21.78 -32.26 -0.12
N LEU A 425 -22.32 -31.70 0.97
CA LEU A 425 -21.55 -31.42 2.17
C LEU A 425 -21.06 -32.70 2.84
N ALA A 426 -21.87 -33.77 2.83
CA ALA A 426 -21.49 -35.07 3.39
C ALA A 426 -20.21 -35.63 2.72
N ASP A 427 -20.19 -35.70 1.38
CA ASP A 427 -19.01 -36.14 0.60
C ASP A 427 -17.75 -35.32 0.95
N PHE A 428 -17.91 -34.02 1.20
CA PHE A 428 -16.80 -33.16 1.59
C PHE A 428 -16.32 -33.44 3.02
N MET A 429 -17.24 -33.68 3.96
CA MET A 429 -16.88 -34.04 5.34
C MET A 429 -16.15 -35.39 5.38
N ASP A 430 -16.58 -36.37 4.58
CA ASP A 430 -15.90 -37.67 4.46
C ASP A 430 -14.45 -37.50 3.95
N LEU A 431 -14.22 -36.59 2.98
CA LEU A 431 -12.88 -36.25 2.53
C LEU A 431 -12.04 -35.68 3.68
N LEU A 432 -12.59 -34.78 4.50
CA LEU A 432 -11.87 -34.18 5.63
C LEU A 432 -11.51 -35.22 6.69
N GLU A 433 -12.41 -36.16 6.99
CA GLU A 433 -12.14 -37.25 7.92
C GLU A 433 -11.06 -38.19 7.40
N ALA A 434 -11.10 -38.55 6.12
CA ALA A 434 -10.05 -39.34 5.49
C ALA A 434 -8.68 -38.64 5.58
N ARG A 435 -8.63 -37.31 5.38
CA ARG A 435 -7.40 -36.51 5.50
C ARG A 435 -6.90 -36.41 6.95
N ARG A 436 -7.82 -36.28 7.90
CA ARG A 436 -7.52 -36.25 9.33
C ARG A 436 -6.88 -37.58 9.77
N ASN A 437 -7.47 -38.70 9.35
CA ASN A 437 -7.03 -40.04 9.74
C ASN A 437 -5.68 -40.40 9.09
N ALA A 438 -5.48 -40.09 7.82
CA ALA A 438 -4.23 -40.37 7.11
C ALA A 438 -3.01 -39.63 7.69
N ASN A 439 -3.20 -38.42 8.24
CA ASN A 439 -2.11 -37.64 8.84
C ASN A 439 -1.91 -37.91 10.33
N ALA A 440 -2.96 -38.34 11.04
CA ALA A 440 -2.85 -38.77 12.44
C ALA A 440 -1.93 -40.00 12.61
N SER A 441 -1.85 -40.88 11.61
CA SER A 441 -0.91 -42.01 11.59
C SER A 441 0.56 -41.60 11.39
N CYS A 442 0.85 -40.36 10.99
CA CYS A 442 2.20 -39.88 10.65
C CYS A 442 2.81 -38.91 11.68
N ALA A 443 2.42 -39.01 12.95
CA ALA A 443 2.95 -38.23 14.09
C ALA A 443 2.69 -36.71 14.07
N SER A 444 1.79 -36.23 13.22
CA SER A 444 1.29 -34.84 13.23
C SER A 444 -0.16 -34.80 13.72
N ASN A 445 -0.59 -33.67 14.30
CA ASN A 445 -1.99 -33.48 14.67
C ASN A 445 -2.82 -33.51 13.39
N GLY A 446 -3.68 -34.53 13.19
CA GLY A 446 -4.42 -34.72 11.94
C GLY A 446 -5.29 -33.54 11.52
N ASN A 447 -5.55 -32.60 12.44
CA ASN A 447 -6.23 -31.33 12.16
C ASN A 447 -5.37 -30.31 11.39
N ASP A 448 -4.04 -30.44 11.43
CA ASP A 448 -3.10 -29.60 10.69
C ASP A 448 -2.88 -30.11 9.24
N ALA A 449 -3.51 -31.22 8.87
CA ALA A 449 -3.49 -31.74 7.51
C ALA A 449 -4.06 -30.74 6.51
N MET A 450 -3.43 -30.64 5.34
CA MET A 450 -4.00 -29.94 4.18
C MET A 450 -5.25 -30.67 3.70
N VAL A 451 -6.31 -29.92 3.42
CA VAL A 451 -7.53 -30.47 2.79
C VAL A 451 -7.20 -30.96 1.37
N PHE A 452 -6.37 -30.20 0.65
CA PHE A 452 -5.93 -30.49 -0.69
C PHE A 452 -4.43 -30.74 -0.71
N ASP A 453 -4.05 -31.98 -1.00
CA ASP A 453 -2.66 -32.42 -1.01
C ASP A 453 -2.09 -32.43 -2.44
N GLY A 454 -0.82 -32.06 -2.59
CA GLY A 454 -0.11 -31.98 -3.87
C GLY A 454 -0.56 -30.83 -4.79
N LEU A 455 -0.90 -29.68 -4.21
CA LEU A 455 -1.39 -28.47 -4.90
C LEU A 455 -0.34 -27.34 -4.94
#